data_AF-A0A2G9Z3L2-F1
#
_entry.id   AF-A0A2G9Z3L2-F1
#
_cell.length_a   1.000
_cell.length_b   1.000
_cell.length_c   1.000
_cell.angle_alpha   90.00
_cell.angle_beta   90.00
_cell.angle_gamma   90.00
#
_symmetry.space_group_name_H-M   'P 1'
#
loop_
_entity.id
_entity.type
_entity.pdbx_description
1 polymer ?
#
loop_
_entity_poly.entity_id
_entity_poly.type
_entity_poly.pdbx_seq_one_letter_code
_entity_poly.pdbx_strand_id
1 'polypeptide(L)'
;KWIISKLHKLIKDVDENMLAYDLPNATKPMMDFIDELSNWYIRRSRKRFWKSEDDGDKNDAYQTLHYVLVELAKVMAPFTPFISEDIYKNLTGGESVHLVDFPAADESLIDESLNEKMESTRNIITEALQLRAKNSIKVRQSLSELIITNYEMQEDFMEIMKEEVNVKNVIIKIGSEKKVELNTEITPELKLEGQAREIIRFIQEMRKEAGYEVDNRIEARYTGLQEVFAEFGSLIQKEVLANSLDQGDLEKSDLEKEFKIEEAPLLLKIRKSD
;
A
#
# COMPACT_ATOMS: atom_id res chain seq x y z
N LYS A 1 -11.91 5.61 -9.96
CA LYS A 1 -13.35 5.43 -9.67
C LYS A 1 -13.66 5.69 -8.18
N TRP A 2 -13.27 4.84 -7.23
CA TRP A 2 -13.60 5.05 -5.80
C TRP A 2 -13.23 6.43 -5.26
N ILE A 3 -11.98 6.89 -5.43
CA ILE A 3 -11.55 8.20 -4.90
C ILE A 3 -12.32 9.39 -5.53
N ILE A 4 -12.78 9.24 -6.77
CA ILE A 4 -13.59 10.26 -7.46
C ILE A 4 -15.01 10.28 -6.85
N SER A 5 -15.61 9.11 -6.65
CA SER A 5 -16.90 8.99 -5.94
C SER A 5 -16.83 9.63 -4.54
N LYS A 6 -15.80 9.30 -3.76
CA LYS A 6 -15.55 9.89 -2.44
C LYS A 6 -15.33 11.40 -2.49
N LEU A 7 -14.64 11.92 -3.51
CA LEU A 7 -14.45 13.36 -3.69
C LEU A 7 -15.78 14.08 -3.94
N HIS A 8 -16.63 13.59 -4.86
CA HIS A 8 -17.91 14.22 -5.12
C HIS A 8 -18.87 14.11 -3.93
N LYS A 9 -18.80 13.00 -3.18
CA LYS A 9 -19.50 12.87 -1.90
C LYS A 9 -19.02 13.90 -0.87
N LEU A 10 -17.70 14.10 -0.75
CA LEU A 10 -17.10 15.13 0.09
C LEU A 10 -17.59 16.53 -0.31
N ILE A 11 -17.51 16.87 -1.60
CA ILE A 11 -17.95 18.19 -2.09
C ILE A 11 -19.42 18.44 -1.70
N LYS A 12 -20.29 17.45 -1.93
CA LYS A 12 -21.71 17.53 -1.59
C LYS A 12 -21.92 17.75 -0.09
N ASP A 13 -21.30 16.91 0.73
CA ASP A 13 -21.47 16.97 2.19
C ASP A 13 -20.93 18.30 2.75
N VAL A 14 -19.81 18.81 2.24
CA VAL A 14 -19.26 20.10 2.67
C VAL A 14 -20.17 21.25 2.27
N ASP A 15 -20.66 21.27 1.02
CA ASP A 15 -21.54 22.34 0.51
C ASP A 15 -22.85 22.42 1.31
N GLU A 16 -23.52 21.27 1.52
CA GLU A 16 -24.76 21.20 2.30
C GLU A 16 -24.58 21.70 3.74
N ASN A 17 -23.49 21.30 4.41
CA ASN A 17 -23.21 21.73 5.77
C ASN A 17 -22.79 23.21 5.85
N MET A 18 -22.06 23.72 4.85
CA MET A 18 -21.73 25.15 4.76
C MET A 18 -22.97 26.02 4.56
N LEU A 19 -23.90 25.60 3.70
CA LEU A 19 -25.19 26.28 3.50
C LEU A 19 -26.05 26.28 4.78
N ALA A 20 -25.94 25.24 5.59
CA ALA A 20 -26.61 25.13 6.89
C ALA A 20 -25.87 25.84 8.05
N TYR A 21 -24.72 26.48 7.78
CA TYR A 21 -23.83 27.06 8.80
C TYR A 21 -23.31 26.06 9.85
N ASP A 22 -23.27 24.76 9.51
CA ASP A 22 -22.74 23.69 10.35
C ASP A 22 -21.26 23.41 10.03
N LEU A 23 -20.39 24.33 10.45
CA LEU A 23 -18.95 24.23 10.19
C LEU A 23 -18.28 22.96 10.79
N PRO A 24 -18.66 22.48 11.99
CA PRO A 24 -18.12 21.22 12.51
C PRO A 24 -18.35 20.03 11.58
N ASN A 25 -19.57 19.88 11.04
CA ASN A 25 -19.89 18.79 10.13
C ASN A 25 -19.39 19.04 8.69
N ALA A 26 -19.18 20.30 8.29
CA ALA A 26 -18.50 20.60 7.03
C ALA A 26 -17.00 20.21 7.05
N THR A 27 -16.34 20.33 8.21
CA THR A 27 -14.88 20.12 8.28
C THR A 27 -14.46 18.68 8.55
N LYS A 28 -15.25 17.94 9.32
CA LYS A 28 -14.93 16.56 9.71
C LYS A 28 -14.68 15.63 8.51
N PRO A 29 -15.53 15.59 7.46
CA PRO A 29 -15.33 14.69 6.32
C PRO A 29 -14.03 14.94 5.54
N MET A 30 -13.50 16.19 5.56
CA MET A 30 -12.24 16.50 4.88
C MET A 30 -11.06 15.73 5.50
N MET A 31 -11.02 15.58 6.82
CA MET A 31 -9.95 14.84 7.49
C MET A 31 -9.98 13.36 7.10
N ASP A 32 -11.17 12.77 7.09
CA ASP A 32 -11.36 11.37 6.69
C ASP A 32 -10.95 11.15 5.22
N PHE A 33 -11.31 12.08 4.34
CA PHE A 33 -10.92 12.02 2.93
C PHE A 33 -9.40 12.17 2.72
N ILE A 34 -8.74 13.05 3.47
CA ILE A 34 -7.27 13.22 3.39
C ILE A 34 -6.56 11.93 3.83
N ASP A 35 -7.05 11.26 4.89
CA ASP A 35 -6.53 9.95 5.30
C ASP A 35 -6.74 8.89 4.21
N GLU A 36 -7.93 8.83 3.63
CA GLU A 36 -8.25 7.91 2.53
C GLU A 36 -7.37 8.17 1.29
N LEU A 37 -7.16 9.43 0.93
CA LEU A 37 -6.32 9.80 -0.20
C LEU A 37 -4.86 9.40 0.03
N SER A 38 -4.30 9.73 1.19
CA SER A 38 -2.90 9.51 1.49
C SER A 38 -2.59 8.03 1.81
N ASN A 39 -3.25 7.50 2.84
CA ASN A 39 -2.90 6.21 3.43
C ASN A 39 -3.51 5.02 2.68
N TRP A 40 -4.56 5.24 1.89
CA TRP A 40 -5.19 4.20 1.10
C TRP A 40 -4.94 4.36 -0.40
N TYR A 41 -5.40 5.45 -1.01
CA TYR A 41 -5.36 5.60 -2.46
C TYR A 41 -3.94 5.73 -3.01
N ILE A 42 -3.15 6.69 -2.51
CA ILE A 42 -1.78 6.94 -3.00
C ILE A 42 -0.87 5.76 -2.66
N ARG A 43 -0.88 5.29 -1.39
CA ARG A 43 -0.05 4.16 -0.95
C ARG A 43 -0.27 2.92 -1.79
N ARG A 44 -1.53 2.55 -2.04
CA ARG A 44 -1.87 1.37 -2.85
C ARG A 44 -1.55 1.58 -4.33
N SER A 45 -1.70 2.80 -4.84
CA SER A 45 -1.46 3.11 -6.24
C SER A 45 0.01 3.40 -6.59
N ARG A 46 0.95 3.33 -5.64
CA ARG A 46 2.40 3.59 -5.85
C ARG A 46 2.99 2.88 -7.08
N LYS A 47 2.63 1.61 -7.29
CA LYS A 47 3.10 0.84 -8.46
C LYS A 47 2.65 1.47 -9.79
N ARG A 48 1.44 2.03 -9.86
CA ARG A 48 0.90 2.66 -11.06
C ARG A 48 1.63 3.95 -11.41
N PHE A 49 2.09 4.68 -10.40
CA PHE A 49 2.84 5.90 -10.66
C PHE A 49 4.28 5.61 -11.13
N TRP A 50 4.95 4.59 -10.59
CA TRP A 50 6.40 4.34 -10.81
C TRP A 50 6.74 3.23 -11.81
N LYS A 51 5.77 2.50 -12.36
CA LYS A 51 6.06 1.54 -13.46
C LYS A 51 6.56 2.28 -14.69
N SER A 52 7.61 1.75 -15.32
CA SER A 52 8.35 2.36 -16.43
C SER A 52 7.84 1.96 -17.82
N GLU A 53 6.93 0.99 -17.93
CA GLU A 53 6.61 0.33 -19.21
C GLU A 53 5.21 0.64 -19.77
N ASP A 54 4.33 1.34 -19.05
CA ASP A 54 2.95 1.61 -19.50
C ASP A 54 2.58 3.10 -19.33
N ASP A 55 2.73 3.87 -20.40
CA ASP A 55 2.52 5.32 -20.41
C ASP A 55 1.05 5.71 -20.18
N GLY A 56 0.10 4.83 -20.52
CA GLY A 56 -1.34 5.08 -20.40
C GLY A 56 -1.84 5.04 -18.96
N ASP A 57 -1.69 3.89 -18.27
CA ASP A 57 -2.16 3.72 -16.88
C ASP A 57 -1.51 4.71 -15.91
N LYS A 58 -0.23 5.00 -16.15
CA LYS A 58 0.53 5.99 -15.39
C LYS A 58 -0.07 7.39 -15.56
N ASN A 59 -0.37 7.79 -16.79
CA ASN A 59 -0.99 9.08 -17.07
C ASN A 59 -2.39 9.17 -16.45
N ASP A 60 -3.22 8.12 -16.55
CA ASP A 60 -4.54 8.08 -15.92
C ASP A 60 -4.47 8.24 -14.39
N ALA A 61 -3.47 7.62 -13.75
CA ALA A 61 -3.22 7.76 -12.32
C ALA A 61 -2.83 9.19 -11.93
N TYR A 62 -1.94 9.84 -12.70
CA TYR A 62 -1.57 11.24 -12.47
C TYR A 62 -2.73 12.21 -12.71
N GLN A 63 -3.49 12.02 -13.78
CA GLN A 63 -4.65 12.86 -14.09
C GLN A 63 -5.70 12.74 -12.99
N THR A 64 -5.98 11.52 -12.51
CA THR A 64 -6.93 11.32 -11.40
C THR A 64 -6.45 12.01 -10.13
N LEU A 65 -5.16 11.85 -9.78
CA LEU A 65 -4.61 12.48 -8.57
C LEU A 65 -4.59 14.00 -8.68
N HIS A 66 -4.20 14.54 -9.83
CA HIS A 66 -4.22 15.98 -10.11
C HIS A 66 -5.62 16.54 -9.94
N TYR A 67 -6.62 15.93 -10.59
CA TYR A 67 -8.02 16.31 -10.46
C TYR A 67 -8.47 16.33 -8.99
N VAL A 68 -8.21 15.24 -8.26
CA VAL A 68 -8.60 15.13 -6.85
C VAL A 68 -7.95 16.20 -5.97
N LEU A 69 -6.64 16.45 -6.14
CA LEU A 69 -5.92 17.45 -5.35
C LEU A 69 -6.39 18.88 -5.65
N VAL A 70 -6.67 19.18 -6.91
CA VAL A 70 -7.18 20.51 -7.31
C VAL A 70 -8.57 20.75 -6.73
N GLU A 71 -9.49 19.80 -6.86
CA GLU A 71 -10.83 19.95 -6.28
C GLU A 71 -10.80 19.98 -4.75
N LEU A 72 -9.98 19.14 -4.12
CA LEU A 72 -9.78 19.17 -2.67
C LEU A 72 -9.24 20.54 -2.21
N ALA A 73 -8.30 21.13 -2.93
CA ALA A 73 -7.78 22.46 -2.61
C ALA A 73 -8.89 23.52 -2.60
N LYS A 74 -9.82 23.47 -3.57
CA LYS A 74 -10.98 24.37 -3.61
C LYS A 74 -11.93 24.14 -2.44
N VAL A 75 -12.28 22.88 -2.14
CA VAL A 75 -13.12 22.51 -0.99
C VAL A 75 -12.53 23.01 0.33
N MET A 76 -11.21 22.88 0.47
CA MET A 76 -10.48 23.30 1.66
C MET A 76 -10.27 24.81 1.77
N ALA A 77 -10.40 25.57 0.67
CA ALA A 77 -10.03 26.99 0.61
C ALA A 77 -10.70 27.87 1.68
N PRO A 78 -12.01 27.70 2.02
CA PRO A 78 -12.66 28.46 3.09
C PRO A 78 -12.11 28.20 4.50
N PHE A 79 -11.46 27.04 4.71
CA PHE A 79 -11.04 26.56 6.03
C PHE A 79 -9.52 26.64 6.24
N THR A 80 -8.73 26.32 5.21
CA THR A 80 -7.26 26.29 5.25
C THR A 80 -6.65 27.08 4.08
N PRO A 81 -6.83 28.42 4.06
CA PRO A 81 -6.64 29.21 2.85
C PRO A 81 -5.21 29.19 2.30
N PHE A 82 -4.19 29.18 3.16
CA PHE A 82 -2.78 29.19 2.74
C PHE A 82 -2.33 27.85 2.16
N ILE A 83 -2.79 26.74 2.75
CA ILE A 83 -2.45 25.38 2.26
C ILE A 83 -3.14 25.13 0.93
N SER A 84 -4.43 25.47 0.84
CA SER A 84 -5.20 25.38 -0.41
C SER A 84 -4.60 26.20 -1.53
N GLU A 85 -4.16 27.43 -1.23
CA GLU A 85 -3.51 28.32 -2.19
C GLU A 85 -2.21 27.71 -2.73
N ASP A 86 -1.36 27.19 -1.84
CA ASP A 86 -0.08 26.59 -2.23
C ASP A 86 -0.30 25.34 -3.11
N ILE A 87 -1.21 24.44 -2.73
CA ILE A 87 -1.55 23.25 -3.53
C ILE A 87 -2.07 23.66 -4.91
N TYR A 88 -3.04 24.57 -4.96
CA TYR A 88 -3.68 24.97 -6.21
C TYR A 88 -2.72 25.64 -7.18
N LYS A 89 -1.90 26.58 -6.70
CA LYS A 89 -0.91 27.30 -7.53
C LYS A 89 0.12 26.36 -8.11
N ASN A 90 0.68 25.47 -7.28
CA ASN A 90 1.71 24.54 -7.72
C ASN A 90 1.19 23.51 -8.76
N LEU A 91 -0.10 23.14 -8.69
CA LEU A 91 -0.67 22.14 -9.60
C LEU A 91 -1.29 22.71 -10.86
N THR A 92 -1.84 23.93 -10.83
CA THR A 92 -2.61 24.50 -11.94
C THR A 92 -1.90 25.67 -12.63
N GLY A 93 -0.99 26.36 -11.95
CA GLY A 93 -0.46 27.65 -12.39
C GLY A 93 -1.49 28.78 -12.41
N GLY A 94 -2.69 28.59 -11.85
CA GLY A 94 -3.74 29.60 -11.76
C GLY A 94 -3.40 30.73 -10.78
N GLU A 95 -4.17 31.81 -10.84
CA GLU A 95 -3.90 33.04 -10.07
C GLU A 95 -4.07 32.86 -8.56
N SER A 96 -5.19 32.26 -8.11
CA SER A 96 -5.46 31.94 -6.72
C SER A 96 -6.67 31.01 -6.62
N VAL A 97 -6.66 30.11 -5.64
CA VAL A 97 -7.82 29.24 -5.34
C VAL A 97 -9.02 30.04 -4.81
N HIS A 98 -8.78 31.24 -4.26
CA HIS A 98 -9.82 32.09 -3.66
C HIS A 98 -10.59 32.91 -4.69
N LEU A 99 -10.18 32.84 -5.96
CA LEU A 99 -10.82 33.52 -7.09
C LEU A 99 -11.65 32.57 -7.97
N VAL A 100 -11.70 31.29 -7.63
CA VAL A 100 -12.50 30.30 -8.35
C VAL A 100 -13.79 29.99 -7.61
N ASP A 101 -14.80 29.55 -8.35
CA ASP A 101 -16.06 29.09 -7.77
C ASP A 101 -15.84 27.86 -6.89
N PHE A 102 -16.65 27.74 -5.84
CA PHE A 102 -16.71 26.53 -5.04
C PHE A 102 -17.15 25.35 -5.94
N PRO A 103 -16.51 24.18 -5.83
CA PRO A 103 -16.79 23.09 -6.76
C PRO A 103 -18.18 22.52 -6.55
N ALA A 104 -18.84 22.18 -7.64
CA ALA A 104 -20.15 21.51 -7.61
C ALA A 104 -19.97 19.99 -7.64
N ALA A 105 -20.70 19.27 -6.79
CA ALA A 105 -20.72 17.82 -6.81
C ALA A 105 -21.46 17.30 -8.06
N ASP A 106 -20.88 16.30 -8.72
CA ASP A 106 -21.56 15.54 -9.77
C ASP A 106 -22.13 14.27 -9.15
N GLU A 107 -23.45 14.26 -8.91
CA GLU A 107 -24.13 13.12 -8.30
C GLU A 107 -24.03 11.84 -9.14
N SER A 108 -23.81 11.94 -10.46
CA SER A 108 -23.66 10.76 -11.32
C SER A 108 -22.34 10.02 -11.08
N LEU A 109 -21.36 10.69 -10.49
CA LEU A 109 -20.07 10.13 -10.13
C LEU A 109 -20.05 9.56 -8.70
N ILE A 110 -21.10 9.81 -7.91
CA ILE A 110 -21.25 9.28 -6.55
C ILE A 110 -21.82 7.86 -6.63
N ASP A 111 -20.98 6.89 -6.33
CA ASP A 111 -21.35 5.48 -6.16
C ASP A 111 -21.30 5.12 -4.67
N GLU A 112 -22.45 5.22 -4.00
CA GLU A 112 -22.57 4.92 -2.56
C GLU A 112 -22.31 3.44 -2.27
N SER A 113 -22.73 2.52 -3.15
CA SER A 113 -22.46 1.10 -2.98
C SER A 113 -20.95 0.81 -2.99
N LEU A 114 -20.21 1.44 -3.91
CA LEU A 114 -18.76 1.35 -3.96
C LEU A 114 -18.11 1.95 -2.70
N ASN A 115 -18.60 3.09 -2.24
CA ASN A 115 -18.09 3.76 -1.04
C ASN A 115 -18.27 2.89 0.21
N GLU A 116 -19.46 2.34 0.43
CA GLU A 116 -19.79 1.46 1.56
C GLU A 116 -18.98 0.15 1.53
N LYS A 117 -18.79 -0.45 0.34
CA LYS A 117 -17.97 -1.65 0.17
C LYS A 117 -16.50 -1.38 0.45
N MET A 118 -15.96 -0.25 -0.01
CA MET A 118 -14.59 0.14 0.29
C MET A 118 -14.40 0.44 1.77
N GLU A 119 -15.35 1.12 2.41
CA GLU A 119 -15.31 1.37 3.85
C GLU A 119 -15.32 0.05 4.65
N SER A 120 -16.25 -0.85 4.31
CA SER A 120 -16.31 -2.19 4.90
C SER A 120 -15.00 -2.95 4.70
N THR A 121 -14.40 -2.85 3.51
CA THR A 121 -13.10 -3.48 3.20
C THR A 121 -11.97 -2.92 4.06
N ARG A 122 -11.88 -1.59 4.19
CA ARG A 122 -10.89 -0.92 5.04
C ARG A 122 -11.04 -1.31 6.51
N ASN A 123 -12.28 -1.42 6.99
CA ASN A 123 -12.58 -1.82 8.36
C ASN A 123 -12.12 -3.26 8.64
N ILE A 124 -12.44 -4.20 7.75
CA ILE A 124 -11.99 -5.59 7.82
C ILE A 124 -10.46 -5.68 7.84
N ILE A 125 -9.78 -4.96 6.94
CA ILE A 125 -8.32 -4.94 6.88
C ILE A 125 -7.73 -4.41 8.18
N THR A 126 -8.30 -3.32 8.72
CA THR A 126 -7.85 -2.73 9.98
C THR A 126 -7.99 -3.72 11.14
N GLU A 127 -9.13 -4.39 11.25
CA GLU A 127 -9.37 -5.41 12.27
C GLU A 127 -8.42 -6.61 12.11
N ALA A 128 -8.22 -7.08 10.87
CA ALA A 128 -7.28 -8.16 10.58
C ALA A 128 -5.83 -7.78 10.96
N LEU A 129 -5.37 -6.57 10.61
CA LEU A 129 -4.04 -6.09 10.98
C LEU A 129 -3.89 -5.93 12.51
N GLN A 130 -4.94 -5.53 13.22
CA GLN A 130 -4.96 -5.51 14.69
C GLN A 130 -4.84 -6.92 15.27
N LEU A 131 -5.57 -7.90 14.73
CA LEU A 131 -5.46 -9.32 15.11
C LEU A 131 -4.04 -9.86 14.88
N ARG A 132 -3.39 -9.49 13.78
CA ARG A 132 -1.97 -9.84 13.53
C ARG A 132 -1.04 -9.26 14.58
N ALA A 133 -1.20 -7.95 14.87
CA ALA A 133 -0.39 -7.27 15.88
C ALA A 133 -0.57 -7.89 17.27
N LYS A 134 -1.80 -8.25 17.64
CA LYS A 134 -2.11 -8.95 18.90
C LYS A 134 -1.39 -10.30 19.02
N ASN A 135 -1.21 -11.02 17.92
CA ASN A 135 -0.48 -12.28 17.86
C ASN A 135 1.02 -12.11 17.58
N SER A 136 1.54 -10.87 17.58
CA SER A 136 2.95 -10.55 17.27
C SER A 136 3.43 -11.04 15.89
N ILE A 137 2.51 -11.20 14.92
CA ILE A 137 2.83 -11.66 13.57
C ILE A 137 3.09 -10.44 12.67
N LYS A 138 4.34 -10.28 12.23
CA LYS A 138 4.73 -9.21 11.30
C LYS A 138 3.96 -9.33 9.98
N VAL A 139 3.53 -8.22 9.38
CA VAL A 139 2.78 -8.22 8.10
C VAL A 139 3.55 -8.91 6.97
N ARG A 140 4.88 -8.89 6.99
CA ARG A 140 5.72 -9.57 5.98
C ARG A 140 5.55 -11.10 5.95
N GLN A 141 5.21 -11.71 7.08
CA GLN A 141 4.90 -13.13 7.16
C GLN A 141 3.54 -13.38 6.47
N SER A 142 3.51 -14.18 5.40
CA SER A 142 2.22 -14.54 4.80
C SER A 142 1.45 -15.46 5.76
N LEU A 143 0.13 -15.27 5.83
CA LEU A 143 -0.79 -16.19 6.50
C LEU A 143 -1.59 -16.97 5.45
N SER A 144 -2.16 -18.10 5.87
CA SER A 144 -2.94 -18.97 4.97
C SER A 144 -4.24 -18.30 4.55
N GLU A 145 -5.05 -17.87 5.51
CA GLU A 145 -6.40 -17.38 5.23
C GLU A 145 -6.88 -16.29 6.20
N LEU A 146 -7.65 -15.37 5.62
CA LEU A 146 -8.54 -14.44 6.31
C LEU A 146 -9.97 -14.95 6.15
N ILE A 147 -10.70 -15.09 7.25
CA ILE A 147 -12.09 -15.53 7.26
C ILE A 147 -12.95 -14.32 7.64
N ILE A 148 -13.91 -13.99 6.78
CA ILE A 148 -14.90 -12.95 7.03
C ILE A 148 -16.28 -13.61 7.11
N THR A 149 -17.02 -13.35 8.19
CA THR A 149 -18.33 -13.96 8.42
C THR A 149 -19.43 -12.92 8.23
N ASN A 150 -20.48 -13.26 7.47
CA ASN A 150 -21.65 -12.41 7.22
C ASN A 150 -21.32 -11.06 6.52
N TYR A 151 -20.39 -11.10 5.56
CA TYR A 151 -20.09 -10.00 4.65
C TYR A 151 -20.41 -10.40 3.21
N GLU A 152 -20.97 -9.48 2.45
CA GLU A 152 -21.10 -9.62 1.00
C GLU A 152 -19.99 -8.82 0.33
N MET A 153 -19.09 -9.52 -0.37
CA MET A 153 -17.91 -8.89 -0.93
C MET A 153 -17.60 -9.45 -2.32
N GLN A 154 -17.37 -8.56 -3.29
CA GLN A 154 -16.96 -8.93 -4.64
C GLN A 154 -15.47 -9.30 -4.66
N GLU A 155 -15.07 -10.04 -5.69
CA GLU A 155 -13.70 -10.56 -5.85
C GLU A 155 -12.64 -9.45 -5.80
N ASP A 156 -12.89 -8.32 -6.47
CA ASP A 156 -11.97 -7.17 -6.49
C ASP A 156 -11.59 -6.68 -5.08
N PHE A 157 -12.54 -6.63 -4.15
CA PHE A 157 -12.27 -6.19 -2.77
C PHE A 157 -11.57 -7.27 -1.95
N MET A 158 -11.86 -8.55 -2.22
CA MET A 158 -11.15 -9.66 -1.59
C MET A 158 -9.67 -9.66 -1.98
N GLU A 159 -9.34 -9.33 -3.23
CA GLU A 159 -7.95 -9.16 -3.66
C GLU A 159 -7.26 -8.00 -2.93
N ILE A 160 -7.95 -6.87 -2.72
CA ILE A 160 -7.42 -5.78 -1.88
C ILE A 160 -7.13 -6.29 -0.46
N MET A 161 -8.03 -7.07 0.14
CA MET A 161 -7.79 -7.65 1.47
C MET A 161 -6.59 -8.60 1.50
N LYS A 162 -6.44 -9.46 0.48
CA LYS A 162 -5.29 -10.39 0.37
C LYS A 162 -3.97 -9.64 0.34
N GLU A 163 -3.89 -8.61 -0.49
CA GLU A 163 -2.69 -7.78 -0.65
C GLU A 163 -2.34 -7.04 0.65
N GLU A 164 -3.33 -6.39 1.27
CA GLU A 164 -3.10 -5.52 2.43
C GLU A 164 -2.84 -6.30 3.73
N VAL A 165 -3.56 -7.41 3.94
CA VAL A 165 -3.38 -8.26 5.13
C VAL A 165 -2.24 -9.27 4.94
N ASN A 166 -1.78 -9.47 3.70
CA ASN A 166 -0.80 -10.49 3.30
C ASN A 166 -1.24 -11.91 3.69
N VAL A 167 -2.35 -12.35 3.09
CA VAL A 167 -2.93 -13.70 3.22
C VAL A 167 -3.04 -14.35 1.84
N LYS A 168 -3.00 -15.69 1.77
CA LYS A 168 -3.17 -16.40 0.49
C LYS A 168 -4.63 -16.40 0.03
N ASN A 169 -5.55 -16.62 0.96
CA ASN A 169 -6.97 -16.74 0.66
C ASN A 169 -7.83 -15.84 1.55
N VAL A 170 -8.97 -15.41 1.03
CA VAL A 170 -10.05 -14.77 1.80
C VAL A 170 -11.28 -15.65 1.65
N ILE A 171 -11.83 -16.11 2.76
CA ILE A 171 -12.97 -17.04 2.80
C ILE A 171 -14.15 -16.32 3.41
N ILE A 172 -15.28 -16.34 2.71
CA ILE A 172 -16.55 -15.82 3.23
C ILE A 172 -17.31 -16.97 3.88
N LYS A 173 -17.68 -16.80 5.15
CA LYS A 173 -18.56 -17.73 5.89
C LYS A 173 -19.91 -17.10 6.17
N ILE A 174 -20.93 -17.95 6.23
CA ILE A 174 -22.27 -17.56 6.69
C ILE A 174 -22.35 -17.88 8.18
N GLY A 175 -22.79 -16.91 8.98
CA GLY A 175 -22.91 -17.03 10.43
C GLY A 175 -23.94 -16.05 10.99
N SER A 176 -24.09 -16.04 12.31
CA SER A 176 -25.10 -15.19 12.98
C SER A 176 -24.70 -13.72 13.09
N GLU A 177 -23.40 -13.42 13.10
CA GLU A 177 -22.86 -12.08 13.35
C GLU A 177 -21.67 -11.79 12.42
N LYS A 178 -21.40 -10.50 12.19
CA LYS A 178 -20.21 -10.06 11.46
C LYS A 178 -18.96 -10.32 12.29
N LYS A 179 -18.00 -11.06 11.73
CA LYS A 179 -16.73 -11.40 12.39
C LYS A 179 -15.58 -11.43 11.40
N VAL A 180 -14.40 -11.03 11.87
CA VAL A 180 -13.14 -11.15 11.14
C VAL A 180 -12.20 -12.06 11.92
N GLU A 181 -11.68 -13.09 11.27
CA GLU A 181 -10.82 -14.09 11.88
C GLU A 181 -9.60 -14.34 10.98
N LEU A 182 -8.46 -14.60 11.59
CA LEU A 182 -7.22 -14.95 10.88
C LEU A 182 -6.76 -16.34 11.31
N ASN A 183 -6.37 -17.15 10.33
CA ASN A 183 -5.61 -18.33 10.63
C ASN A 183 -4.18 -17.92 10.96
N THR A 184 -3.81 -18.10 12.22
CA THR A 184 -2.50 -17.73 12.78
C THR A 184 -1.49 -18.87 12.75
N GLU A 185 -1.90 -20.05 12.29
CA GLU A 185 -1.01 -21.19 12.11
C GLU A 185 -0.07 -20.93 10.92
N ILE A 186 1.24 -20.91 11.21
CA ILE A 186 2.27 -20.74 10.20
C ILE A 186 2.75 -22.13 9.80
N THR A 187 2.35 -22.59 8.62
CA THR A 187 2.84 -23.85 8.06
C THR A 187 4.34 -23.75 7.75
N PRO A 188 5.06 -24.88 7.65
CA PRO A 188 6.47 -24.88 7.27
C PRO A 188 6.75 -24.11 5.97
N GLU A 189 5.89 -24.25 4.95
CA GLU A 189 6.04 -23.54 3.67
C GLU A 189 5.87 -22.02 3.84
N LEU A 190 4.86 -21.58 4.60
CA LEU A 190 4.65 -20.17 4.90
C LEU A 190 5.82 -19.58 5.70
N LYS A 191 6.40 -20.36 6.62
CA LYS A 191 7.57 -19.97 7.38
C LYS A 191 8.75 -19.70 6.45
N LEU A 192 9.07 -20.65 5.56
CA LEU A 192 10.16 -20.50 4.58
C LEU A 192 9.93 -19.28 3.66
N GLU A 193 8.71 -19.05 3.19
CA GLU A 193 8.38 -17.85 2.40
C GLU A 193 8.62 -16.56 3.19
N GLY A 194 8.22 -16.52 4.47
CA GLY A 194 8.46 -15.39 5.35
C GLY A 194 9.94 -15.09 5.54
N GLN A 195 10.75 -16.14 5.73
CA GLN A 195 12.20 -16.04 5.81
C GLN A 195 12.79 -15.52 4.49
N ALA A 196 12.33 -16.02 3.33
CA ALA A 196 12.77 -15.54 2.02
C ALA A 196 12.50 -14.04 1.81
N ARG A 197 11.33 -13.54 2.24
CA ARG A 197 11.02 -12.10 2.17
C ARG A 197 11.90 -11.25 3.09
N GLU A 198 12.26 -11.76 4.26
CA GLU A 198 13.19 -11.09 5.16
C GLU A 198 14.61 -11.04 4.55
N ILE A 199 15.05 -12.11 3.87
CA ILE A 199 16.31 -12.14 3.12
C ILE A 199 16.31 -11.09 1.99
N ILE A 200 15.23 -10.99 1.21
CA ILE A 200 15.09 -9.96 0.17
C ILE A 200 15.25 -8.57 0.79
N ARG A 201 14.60 -8.29 1.94
CA ARG A 201 14.75 -7.02 2.65
C ARG A 201 16.20 -6.74 3.03
N PHE A 202 16.90 -7.72 3.61
CA PHE A 202 18.29 -7.56 4.01
C PHE A 202 19.19 -7.25 2.81
N ILE A 203 19.02 -7.95 1.69
CA ILE A 203 19.79 -7.68 0.47
C ILE A 203 19.49 -6.28 -0.05
N GLN A 204 18.22 -5.84 -0.08
CA GLN A 204 17.87 -4.49 -0.53
C GLN A 204 18.42 -3.39 0.39
N GLU A 205 18.45 -3.62 1.70
CA GLU A 205 19.10 -2.72 2.67
C GLU A 205 20.61 -2.64 2.43
N MET A 206 21.25 -3.79 2.19
CA MET A 206 22.66 -3.86 1.82
C MET A 206 22.96 -3.13 0.51
N ARG A 207 22.10 -3.26 -0.52
CA ARG A 207 22.24 -2.52 -1.80
C ARG A 207 22.21 -1.01 -1.59
N LYS A 208 21.26 -0.54 -0.76
CA LYS A 208 21.14 0.90 -0.43
C LYS A 208 22.37 1.41 0.31
N GLU A 209 22.90 0.63 1.24
CA GLU A 209 24.08 0.99 2.02
C GLU A 209 25.37 0.99 1.19
N ALA A 210 25.49 0.05 0.25
CA ALA A 210 26.57 0.03 -0.74
C ALA A 210 26.45 1.13 -1.80
N GLY A 211 25.37 1.92 -1.79
CA GLY A 211 25.15 3.03 -2.72
C GLY A 211 24.77 2.58 -4.14
N TYR A 212 24.20 1.39 -4.30
CA TYR A 212 23.80 0.90 -5.62
C TYR A 212 22.52 1.59 -6.11
N GLU A 213 22.45 1.82 -7.42
CA GLU A 213 21.22 2.30 -8.05
C GLU A 213 20.20 1.17 -8.18
N VAL A 214 18.92 1.54 -8.35
CA VAL A 214 17.78 0.62 -8.27
C VAL A 214 17.87 -0.51 -9.31
N ASP A 215 18.43 -0.23 -10.48
CA ASP A 215 18.55 -1.13 -11.63
C ASP A 215 19.86 -1.93 -11.66
N ASN A 216 20.80 -1.63 -10.75
CA ASN A 216 22.12 -2.27 -10.75
C ASN A 216 21.99 -3.77 -10.45
N ARG A 217 22.60 -4.60 -11.30
CA ARG A 217 22.71 -6.05 -11.11
C ARG A 217 23.79 -6.37 -10.07
N ILE A 218 23.56 -7.42 -9.30
CA ILE A 218 24.50 -7.85 -8.25
C ILE A 218 24.84 -9.34 -8.36
N GLU A 219 25.98 -9.71 -7.79
CA GLU A 219 26.26 -11.09 -7.38
C GLU A 219 26.05 -11.20 -5.88
N ALA A 220 25.31 -12.22 -5.46
CA ALA A 220 25.05 -12.48 -4.05
C ALA A 220 25.57 -13.87 -3.66
N ARG A 221 26.12 -13.96 -2.45
CA ARG A 221 26.49 -15.21 -1.79
C ARG A 221 25.86 -15.30 -0.42
N TYR A 222 25.48 -16.51 -0.03
CA TYR A 222 24.87 -16.77 1.26
C TYR A 222 25.54 -17.94 1.99
N THR A 223 25.52 -17.88 3.31
CA THR A 223 25.84 -19.02 4.19
C THR A 223 24.79 -19.11 5.29
N GLY A 224 24.17 -20.29 5.43
CA GLY A 224 23.03 -20.55 6.33
C GLY A 224 21.70 -20.61 5.59
N LEU A 225 20.65 -21.10 6.28
CA LEU A 225 19.27 -21.20 5.78
C LEU A 225 19.15 -21.90 4.41
N GLN A 226 19.87 -23.01 4.19
CA GLN A 226 19.93 -23.70 2.91
C GLN A 226 18.54 -24.09 2.38
N GLU A 227 17.61 -24.49 3.25
CA GLU A 227 16.23 -24.85 2.90
C GLU A 227 15.49 -23.68 2.22
N VAL A 228 15.65 -22.46 2.74
CA VAL A 228 14.99 -21.25 2.19
C VAL A 228 15.50 -20.95 0.78
N PHE A 229 16.82 -21.01 0.58
CA PHE A 229 17.41 -20.75 -0.74
C PHE A 229 17.15 -21.87 -1.73
N ALA A 230 17.02 -23.12 -1.27
CA ALA A 230 16.65 -24.24 -2.13
C ALA A 230 15.22 -24.09 -2.69
N GLU A 231 14.27 -23.62 -1.88
CA GLU A 231 12.87 -23.49 -2.29
C GLU A 231 12.54 -22.13 -2.94
N PHE A 232 13.09 -21.04 -2.39
CA PHE A 232 12.77 -19.66 -2.82
C PHE A 232 13.94 -18.92 -3.51
N GLY A 233 15.05 -19.59 -3.82
CA GLY A 233 16.24 -18.97 -4.42
C GLY A 233 15.94 -18.20 -5.70
N SER A 234 15.15 -18.78 -6.62
CA SER A 234 14.75 -18.12 -7.88
C SER A 234 13.96 -16.83 -7.65
N LEU A 235 13.08 -16.81 -6.63
CA LEU A 235 12.31 -15.63 -6.26
C LEU A 235 13.24 -14.54 -5.69
N ILE A 236 14.11 -14.91 -4.75
CA ILE A 236 15.07 -13.99 -4.12
C ILE A 236 15.95 -13.37 -5.21
N GLN A 237 16.52 -14.20 -6.09
CA GLN A 237 17.40 -13.76 -7.17
C GLN A 237 16.71 -12.75 -8.10
N LYS A 238 15.46 -13.01 -8.49
CA LYS A 238 14.68 -12.12 -9.36
C LYS A 238 14.39 -10.77 -8.68
N GLU A 239 13.91 -10.79 -7.44
CA GLU A 239 13.51 -9.58 -6.70
C GLU A 239 14.70 -8.67 -6.35
N VAL A 240 15.89 -9.25 -6.12
CA VAL A 240 17.10 -8.49 -5.79
C VAL A 240 17.96 -8.13 -7.01
N LEU A 241 17.46 -8.44 -8.22
CA LEU A 241 18.17 -8.23 -9.48
C LEU A 241 19.56 -8.89 -9.51
N ALA A 242 19.71 -10.07 -8.91
CA ALA A 242 20.98 -10.78 -8.85
C ALA A 242 21.24 -11.62 -10.12
N ASN A 243 22.43 -11.47 -10.70
CA ASN A 243 22.91 -12.32 -11.79
C ASN A 243 23.24 -13.73 -11.29
N SER A 244 23.73 -13.85 -10.05
CA SER A 244 24.02 -15.12 -9.38
C SER A 244 23.67 -15.06 -7.89
N LEU A 245 23.18 -16.17 -7.36
CA LEU A 245 22.86 -16.37 -5.95
C LEU A 245 23.30 -17.78 -5.55
N ASP A 246 24.52 -17.91 -5.03
CA ASP A 246 25.12 -19.22 -4.73
C ASP A 246 25.55 -19.33 -3.26
N GLN A 247 25.60 -20.55 -2.75
CA GLN A 247 26.13 -20.81 -1.42
C GLN A 247 27.66 -20.66 -1.41
N GLY A 248 28.20 -20.03 -0.35
CA GLY A 248 29.63 -19.99 -0.08
C GLY A 248 30.17 -18.58 0.11
N ASP A 249 31.44 -18.40 -0.22
CA ASP A 249 32.16 -17.15 -0.02
C ASP A 249 32.29 -16.34 -1.33
N LEU A 250 32.49 -15.03 -1.19
CA LEU A 250 32.80 -14.10 -2.28
C LEU A 250 34.13 -13.41 -1.96
N GLU A 251 35.21 -13.79 -2.66
CA GLU A 251 36.58 -13.31 -2.35
C GLU A 251 36.74 -11.77 -2.44
N LYS A 252 35.87 -11.09 -3.17
CA LYS A 252 35.84 -9.61 -3.29
C LYS A 252 34.42 -9.09 -3.11
N SER A 253 33.85 -9.18 -1.92
CA SER A 253 32.56 -8.56 -1.62
C SER A 253 32.70 -7.05 -1.41
N ASP A 254 31.73 -6.29 -1.89
CA ASP A 254 31.64 -4.86 -1.61
C ASP A 254 31.04 -4.61 -0.22
N LEU A 255 30.14 -5.51 0.21
CA LEU A 255 29.54 -5.49 1.55
C LEU A 255 29.28 -6.92 2.04
N GLU A 256 29.59 -7.14 3.31
CA GLU A 256 29.37 -8.41 4.03
C GLU A 256 28.65 -8.11 5.36
N LYS A 257 27.55 -8.82 5.63
CA LYS A 257 26.79 -8.68 6.87
C LYS A 257 26.21 -10.00 7.35
N GLU A 258 26.26 -10.17 8.67
CA GLU A 258 25.58 -11.25 9.36
C GLU A 258 24.22 -10.77 9.88
N PHE A 259 23.19 -11.55 9.60
CA PHE A 259 21.83 -11.35 10.05
C PHE A 259 21.36 -12.55 10.86
N LYS A 260 20.30 -12.35 11.64
CA LYS A 260 19.61 -13.43 12.35
C LYS A 260 18.15 -13.45 11.94
N ILE A 261 17.69 -14.61 11.49
CA ILE A 261 16.28 -14.88 11.19
C ILE A 261 15.82 -15.97 12.15
N GLU A 262 14.95 -15.62 13.09
CA GLU A 262 14.41 -16.57 14.07
C GLU A 262 15.52 -17.39 14.76
N GLU A 263 16.57 -16.69 15.20
CA GLU A 263 17.77 -17.24 15.85
C GLU A 263 18.75 -18.01 14.94
N ALA A 264 18.36 -18.33 13.71
CA ALA A 264 19.27 -18.91 12.72
C ALA A 264 20.20 -17.83 12.13
N PRO A 265 21.53 -18.03 12.13
CA PRO A 265 22.47 -17.09 11.53
C PRO A 265 22.42 -17.19 10.00
N LEU A 266 22.53 -16.03 9.35
CA LEU A 266 22.61 -15.88 7.91
C LEU A 266 23.72 -14.88 7.58
N LEU A 267 24.75 -15.33 6.87
CA LEU A 267 25.77 -14.44 6.33
C LEU A 267 25.42 -14.13 4.87
N LEU A 268 25.35 -12.84 4.52
CA LEU A 268 25.13 -12.36 3.17
C LEU A 268 26.33 -11.53 2.70
N LYS A 269 26.77 -11.79 1.48
CA LYS A 269 27.79 -11.02 0.78
C LYS A 269 27.26 -10.58 -0.56
N ILE A 270 27.44 -9.30 -0.89
CA ILE A 270 27.03 -8.74 -2.19
C ILE A 270 28.20 -8.06 -2.88
N ARG A 271 28.19 -8.13 -4.21
CA ARG A 271 29.08 -7.37 -5.10
C ARG A 271 28.28 -6.82 -6.27
N LYS A 272 28.58 -5.61 -6.72
CA LYS A 272 28.01 -5.09 -7.97
C LYS A 272 28.52 -5.92 -9.15
N SER A 273 27.64 -6.37 -10.02
CA SER A 273 28.07 -6.96 -11.30
C SER A 273 28.53 -5.85 -12.23
N ASP A 274 29.62 -6.11 -12.96
CA ASP A 274 30.08 -5.25 -14.06
C ASP A 274 29.05 -5.16 -15.20
#